data_AF-A0A5R1NK70-F1
#
_entry.id   AF-A0A5R1NK70-F1
#
_cell.length_a   1.000
_cell.length_b   1.000
_cell.length_c   1.000
_cell.angle_alpha   90.00
_cell.angle_beta   90.00
_cell.angle_gamma   90.00
#
_symmetry.space_group_name_H-M   'P 1'
#
loop_
_entity.id
_entity.type
_entity.pdbx_description
1 polymer ?
#
loop_
_entity_poly.entity_id
_entity_poly.type
_entity_poly.pdbx_seq_one_letter_code
_entity_poly.pdbx_strand_id
1 'polypeptide(L)'
;MIPLLMPLVMLQKRQAGANMKLLPEASGPTFGVVGDEAQAPFRIAVVGESTAVGCGVATHDEGFAPALAQELAFSLDRPVA
;
A
#
# COMPACT_ATOMS: atom_id res chain seq x y z
N MET A 1 -9.77 -0.45 -40.34
CA MET A 1 -9.82 -1.87 -39.89
C MET A 1 -10.12 -2.05 -38.39
N ILE A 2 -9.99 -1.02 -37.54
CA ILE A 2 -10.31 -1.07 -36.09
C ILE A 2 -11.81 -1.18 -35.71
N PRO A 3 -12.81 -0.65 -36.47
CA PRO A 3 -14.18 -0.58 -35.97
C PRO A 3 -14.90 -1.94 -35.87
N LEU A 4 -14.42 -2.97 -36.60
CA LEU A 4 -15.01 -4.31 -36.54
C LEU A 4 -14.74 -5.02 -35.20
N LEU A 5 -13.65 -4.65 -34.52
CA LEU A 5 -13.26 -5.24 -33.23
C LEU A 5 -13.86 -4.49 -32.02
N MET A 6 -14.50 -3.33 -32.22
CA MET A 6 -15.10 -2.54 -31.13
C MET A 6 -16.06 -3.33 -30.24
N PRO A 7 -16.97 -4.18 -30.77
CA PRO A 7 -17.89 -4.95 -29.91
C PRO A 7 -17.14 -5.92 -28.98
N LEU A 8 -16.06 -6.54 -29.48
CA LEU A 8 -15.22 -7.44 -28.71
C LEU A 8 -14.47 -6.68 -27.59
N VAL A 9 -13.91 -5.51 -27.91
CA VAL A 9 -13.23 -4.65 -26.93
C VAL A 9 -14.21 -4.15 -25.85
N MET A 10 -15.44 -3.83 -26.22
CA MET A 10 -16.49 -3.46 -25.26
C MET A 10 -16.85 -4.61 -24.31
N LEU A 11 -16.97 -5.84 -24.84
CA LEU A 11 -17.20 -7.04 -24.03
C LEU A 11 -16.03 -7.28 -23.06
N GLN A 12 -14.78 -7.20 -23.54
CA GLN A 12 -13.59 -7.33 -22.70
C GLN A 12 -13.54 -6.27 -21.60
N LYS A 13 -13.84 -5.01 -21.92
CA LYS A 13 -13.91 -3.93 -20.92
C LYS A 13 -14.98 -4.20 -19.86
N ARG A 14 -16.17 -4.64 -20.26
CA ARG A 14 -17.26 -4.98 -19.32
C ARG A 14 -16.88 -6.17 -18.44
N GLN A 15 -16.27 -7.20 -19.00
CA GLN A 15 -15.78 -8.36 -18.25
C GLN A 15 -14.68 -7.96 -17.26
N ALA A 16 -13.70 -7.16 -17.70
CA ALA A 16 -12.65 -6.64 -16.84
C ALA A 16 -13.20 -5.78 -15.71
N GLY A 17 -14.14 -4.87 -16.00
CA GLY A 17 -14.80 -4.05 -14.98
C GLY A 17 -15.66 -4.85 -14.01
N ALA A 18 -16.33 -5.91 -14.47
CA ALA A 18 -17.10 -6.80 -13.61
C ALA A 18 -16.21 -7.63 -12.67
N ASN A 19 -15.01 -7.99 -13.11
CA ASN A 19 -14.06 -8.78 -12.34
C ASN A 19 -13.14 -7.91 -11.45
N MET A 20 -12.95 -6.64 -11.80
CA MET A 20 -12.11 -5.72 -11.06
C MET A 20 -12.82 -5.28 -9.78
N LYS A 21 -12.44 -5.89 -8.66
CA LYS A 21 -12.89 -5.49 -7.33
C LYS A 21 -11.87 -4.52 -6.74
N LEU A 22 -12.30 -3.30 -6.42
CA LEU A 22 -11.48 -2.38 -5.63
C LEU A 22 -11.23 -3.06 -4.27
N LEU A 23 -9.95 -3.23 -3.94
CA LEU A 23 -9.58 -3.72 -2.63
C LEU A 23 -9.80 -2.59 -1.63
N PRO A 24 -10.35 -2.90 -0.44
CA PRO A 24 -10.48 -1.89 0.60
C PRO A 24 -9.11 -1.36 0.99
N GLU A 25 -9.10 -0.14 1.49
CA GLU A 25 -7.95 0.44 2.16
C GLU A 25 -7.63 -0.37 3.43
N ALA A 26 -6.35 -0.39 3.82
CA ALA A 26 -5.95 -1.06 5.05
C ALA A 26 -6.62 -0.39 6.25
N SER A 27 -6.89 -1.17 7.29
CA SER A 27 -7.50 -0.67 8.52
C SER A 27 -6.46 -0.43 9.63
N GLY A 28 -6.89 0.23 10.70
CA GLY A 28 -6.05 0.45 11.89
C GLY A 28 -5.25 1.75 11.87
N PRO A 29 -4.23 1.88 12.74
CA PRO A 29 -3.45 3.11 12.88
C PRO A 29 -2.60 3.41 11.64
N THR A 30 -2.59 4.67 11.20
CA THR A 30 -1.74 5.17 10.10
C THR A 30 -0.39 5.71 10.59
N PHE A 31 -0.13 5.60 11.89
CA PHE A 31 1.09 6.04 12.55
C PHE A 31 1.52 4.97 13.57
N GLY A 32 2.82 4.89 13.82
CA GLY A 32 3.41 3.93 14.74
C GLY A 32 4.90 4.19 14.92
N VAL A 33 5.56 3.38 15.73
CA VAL A 33 7.01 3.41 15.90
C VAL A 33 7.53 1.97 15.83
N VAL A 34 8.64 1.77 15.13
CA VAL A 34 9.37 0.50 15.07
C VAL A 34 10.72 0.67 15.74
N GLY A 35 11.06 -0.23 16.66
CA GLY A 35 12.32 -0.20 17.44
C GLY A 35 12.12 0.18 18.90
N ASP A 36 13.22 0.47 19.61
CA ASP A 36 13.19 0.85 21.02
C ASP A 36 12.77 2.32 21.21
N GLU A 37 11.59 2.55 21.76
CA GLU A 37 11.03 3.88 22.03
C GLU A 37 11.78 4.68 23.09
N ALA A 38 12.76 4.09 23.79
CA ALA A 38 13.64 4.84 24.70
C ALA A 38 14.53 5.87 23.98
N GLN A 39 14.74 5.71 22.66
CA GLN A 39 15.52 6.62 21.83
C GLN A 39 14.63 7.51 20.96
N ALA A 40 15.14 8.68 20.57
CA ALA A 40 14.41 9.59 19.69
C ALA A 40 14.31 9.02 18.25
N PRO A 41 13.08 8.82 17.72
CA PRO A 41 12.90 8.16 16.44
C PRO A 41 13.28 9.04 15.24
N PHE A 42 13.75 8.37 14.19
CA PHE A 42 13.85 8.94 12.86
C PHE A 42 12.46 8.97 12.22
N ARG A 43 11.98 10.16 11.84
CA ARG A 43 10.61 10.34 11.34
C ARG A 43 10.54 10.20 9.83
N ILE A 44 9.63 9.37 9.34
CA ILE A 44 9.35 9.16 7.92
C ILE A 44 7.87 9.38 7.62
N ALA A 45 7.58 9.80 6.39
CA ALA A 45 6.22 9.87 5.87
C ALA A 45 6.19 9.13 4.54
N VAL A 46 5.30 8.16 4.42
CA VAL A 46 5.11 7.39 3.18
C VAL A 46 3.95 8.00 2.41
N VAL A 47 4.25 8.61 1.26
CA VAL A 47 3.26 9.24 0.38
C VAL A 47 3.30 8.53 -0.97
N GLY A 48 2.12 8.14 -1.47
CA GLY A 48 2.02 7.44 -2.74
C GLY A 48 0.57 7.13 -3.10
N GLU A 49 0.40 6.08 -3.90
CA GLU A 49 -0.90 5.57 -4.32
C GLU A 49 -1.42 4.47 -3.38
N SER A 50 -2.11 3.48 -3.92
CA SER A 50 -2.72 2.35 -3.19
C SER A 50 -1.73 1.56 -2.33
N THR A 51 -0.45 1.49 -2.71
CA THR A 51 0.61 0.82 -1.94
C THR A 51 0.91 1.52 -0.61
N ALA A 52 0.86 2.86 -0.59
CA ALA A 52 1.06 3.64 0.64
C ALA A 52 -0.15 3.51 1.57
N VAL A 53 -1.35 3.42 0.99
CA VAL A 53 -2.60 3.21 1.73
C VAL A 53 -2.75 1.76 2.23
N GLY A 54 -2.03 0.80 1.65
CA GLY A 54 -2.09 -0.61 2.03
C GLY A 54 -3.27 -1.35 1.41
N CYS A 55 -3.73 -0.97 0.22
CA CYS A 55 -4.79 -1.73 -0.46
C CYS A 55 -4.37 -3.20 -0.68
N GLY A 56 -5.16 -4.12 -0.13
CA GLY A 56 -4.92 -5.56 -0.25
C GLY A 56 -4.34 -6.24 1.00
N VAL A 57 -3.95 -5.48 2.02
CA VAL A 57 -3.65 -6.01 3.37
C VAL A 57 -4.78 -5.69 4.35
N ALA A 58 -4.88 -6.42 5.46
CA ALA A 58 -5.98 -6.21 6.40
C ALA A 58 -5.75 -4.96 7.25
N THR A 59 -4.51 -4.71 7.66
CA THR A 59 -4.13 -3.58 8.52
C THR A 59 -2.91 -2.85 8.00
N HIS A 60 -2.75 -1.58 8.38
CA HIS A 60 -1.58 -0.79 7.98
C HIS A 60 -0.26 -1.38 8.48
N ASP A 61 -0.28 -2.19 9.55
CA ASP A 61 0.89 -2.89 10.13
C ASP A 61 1.42 -4.04 9.24
N GLU A 62 0.57 -4.56 8.34
CA GLU A 62 0.95 -5.55 7.32
C GLU A 62 1.39 -4.89 6.00
N GLY A 63 1.34 -3.56 5.93
CA GLY A 63 1.55 -2.78 4.72
C GLY A 63 3.02 -2.50 4.40
N PHE A 64 3.23 -1.73 3.34
CA PHE A 64 4.57 -1.32 2.92
C PHE A 64 5.29 -0.43 3.94
N ALA A 65 4.59 0.52 4.56
CA ALA A 65 5.17 1.47 5.50
C ALA A 65 5.88 0.83 6.71
N PRO A 66 5.28 -0.12 7.45
CA PRO A 66 5.95 -0.80 8.56
C PRO A 66 7.10 -1.71 8.09
N ALA A 67 6.98 -2.38 6.94
CA ALA A 67 8.08 -3.16 6.38
C ALA A 67 9.30 -2.28 6.06
N LEU A 68 9.06 -1.10 5.48
CA LEU A 68 10.11 -0.11 5.24
C LEU A 68 10.68 0.44 6.56
N ALA A 69 9.84 0.74 7.54
CA ALA A 69 10.25 1.25 8.84
C ALA A 69 11.13 0.25 9.60
N GLN A 70 10.81 -1.05 9.55
CA GLN A 70 11.63 -2.14 10.10
C GLN A 70 13.03 -2.16 9.47
N GLU A 71 13.10 -2.07 8.15
CA GLU A 71 14.40 -2.17 7.47
C GLU A 71 15.26 -0.93 7.66
N LEU A 72 14.62 0.24 7.76
CA LEU A 72 15.31 1.48 8.15
C LEU A 72 15.76 1.42 9.61
N ALA A 73 14.94 0.89 10.53
CA ALA A 73 15.31 0.79 11.94
C ALA A 73 16.53 -0.13 12.12
N PHE A 74 16.55 -1.26 11.41
CA PHE A 74 17.69 -2.17 11.38
C PHE A 74 18.94 -1.50 10.78
N SER A 75 18.79 -0.82 9.66
CA SER A 75 19.93 -0.20 8.95
C SER A 75 20.52 1.01 9.68
N LEU A 76 19.68 1.77 10.39
CA LEU A 76 20.08 2.99 11.10
C LEU A 76 20.45 2.74 12.57
N ASP A 77 20.19 1.53 13.09
CA ASP A 77 20.27 1.19 14.52
C ASP A 77 19.54 2.21 15.41
N ARG A 78 18.35 2.63 14.95
CA ARG A 78 17.55 3.69 15.56
C ARG A 78 16.07 3.40 15.37
N PRO A 79 15.20 3.76 16.33
CA PRO A 79 13.77 3.64 16.13
C PRO A 79 13.29 4.54 14.97
N VAL A 80 12.24 4.11 14.27
CA VAL A 80 11.65 4.83 13.12
C VAL A 80 10.16 5.04 13.37
N ALA A 81 9.67 6.25 13.13
CA ALA A 81 8.29 6.67 13.35
C ALA A 81 7.66 7.26 12.08
#